data_AF-A0A0L7K2P8-F1
#
_entry.id   AF-A0A0L7K2P8-F1
#
_cell.length_a   1.000
_cell.length_b   1.000
_cell.length_c   1.000
_cell.angle_alpha   90.00
_cell.angle_beta   90.00
_cell.angle_gamma   90.00
#
_symmetry.space_group_name_H-M   'P 1'
#
loop_
_entity.id
_entity.type
_entity.pdbx_description
1 polymer ?
#
loop_
_entity_poly.entity_id
_entity_poly.type
_entity_poly.pdbx_seq_one_letter_code
_entity_poly.pdbx_strand_id
1 'polypeptide(L)'
;MYNQVDKFQLSVECIRRLCKSADVIALQETWLLPHDLGMLDTIDVNFTATSKSAVDTSAGILRGRPYGGVAILWRKNLFPK
;
A
#
# COMPACT_ATOMS: atom_id res chain seq x y z
N MET A 1 -2.75 11.07 19.99
CA MET A 1 -2.18 9.89 19.29
C MET A 1 -3.05 9.68 18.06
N TYR A 2 -2.62 10.15 16.89
CA TYR A 2 -3.37 10.08 15.63
C TYR A 2 -3.10 8.71 14.98
N ASN A 3 -4.15 7.93 14.67
CA ASN A 3 -4.01 6.57 14.16
C ASN A 3 -3.51 6.56 12.71
N GLN A 4 -2.58 5.66 12.40
CA GLN A 4 -1.95 5.51 11.08
C GLN A 4 -2.96 5.07 10.00
N VAL A 5 -4.00 4.34 10.42
CA VAL A 5 -5.15 3.98 9.59
C VAL A 5 -5.78 5.21 8.95
N ASP A 6 -5.94 6.31 9.68
CA ASP A 6 -6.64 7.51 9.20
C ASP A 6 -5.90 8.19 8.04
N LYS A 7 -4.57 8.15 8.02
CA LYS A 7 -3.76 8.75 6.94
C LYS A 7 -3.77 7.92 5.66
N PHE A 8 -3.70 6.60 5.79
CA PHE A 8 -3.79 5.73 4.62
C PHE A 8 -5.18 5.83 3.98
N GLN A 9 -6.25 5.85 4.79
CA GLN A 9 -7.62 6.01 4.31
C GLN A 9 -7.82 7.29 3.47
N LEU A 10 -7.15 8.40 3.84
CA LEU A 10 -7.18 9.64 3.03
C LEU A 10 -6.50 9.47 1.67
N SER A 11 -5.42 8.70 1.58
CA SER A 11 -4.69 8.45 0.34
C SER A 11 -5.35 7.38 -0.54
N VAL A 12 -6.11 6.45 0.02
CA VAL A 12 -6.80 5.38 -0.73
C VAL A 12 -7.71 5.95 -1.82
N GLU A 13 -8.45 7.01 -1.52
CA GLU A 13 -9.33 7.62 -2.51
C GLU A 13 -8.53 8.25 -3.67
N CYS A 14 -7.36 8.85 -3.39
CA CYS A 14 -6.46 9.31 -4.45
C CYS A 14 -5.95 8.14 -5.31
N ILE A 15 -5.58 7.01 -4.70
CA ILE A 15 -5.13 5.82 -5.44
C ILE A 15 -6.27 5.28 -6.32
N ARG A 16 -7.51 5.23 -5.81
CA ARG A 16 -8.68 4.84 -6.60
C ARG A 16 -8.92 5.74 -7.81
N ARG A 17 -8.66 7.04 -7.68
CA ARG A 17 -8.73 7.96 -8.83
C ARG A 17 -7.65 7.64 -9.86
N LEU A 18 -6.43 7.31 -9.43
CA LEU A 18 -5.36 6.86 -10.34
C LEU A 18 -5.71 5.55 -11.05
N CYS A 19 -6.39 4.61 -10.38
CA CYS A 19 -6.87 3.37 -10.99
C CYS A 19 -7.85 3.58 -12.16
N LYS A 20 -8.45 4.76 -12.30
CA LYS A 20 -9.32 5.11 -13.44
C LYS A 20 -8.55 5.53 -14.68
N SER A 21 -7.30 5.97 -14.55
CA SER A 21 -6.53 6.58 -15.65
C SER A 21 -5.17 5.94 -15.91
N ALA A 22 -4.69 5.05 -15.03
CA ALA A 22 -3.43 4.34 -15.19
C ALA A 22 -3.65 2.83 -15.29
N ASP A 23 -2.67 2.12 -15.84
CA ASP A 23 -2.64 0.64 -15.86
C ASP A 23 -1.67 0.07 -14.83
N VAL A 24 -0.62 0.83 -14.51
CA VAL A 24 0.39 0.54 -13.50
C VAL A 24 0.57 1.77 -12.62
N ILE A 25 0.55 1.57 -11.31
CA ILE A 25 0.69 2.63 -10.30
C ILE A 25 1.82 2.24 -9.36
N ALA A 26 2.84 3.09 -9.25
CA ALA A 26 3.92 2.93 -8.29
C ALA A 26 3.71 3.86 -7.10
N LEU A 27 3.71 3.31 -5.90
CA LEU A 27 3.59 4.03 -4.63
C LEU A 27 4.91 3.94 -3.86
N GLN A 28 5.31 5.06 -3.27
CA GLN A 28 6.44 5.16 -2.34
C GLN A 28 5.95 5.76 -1.03
N GLU A 29 6.75 5.60 0.02
CA GLU A 29 6.42 6.10 1.35
C GLU A 29 5.05 5.58 1.83
N THR A 30 4.81 4.26 1.69
CA THR A 30 3.53 3.64 2.05
C THR A 30 3.32 3.56 3.57
N TRP A 31 4.40 3.41 4.32
CA TRP A 31 4.46 3.38 5.80
C TRP A 31 3.62 2.25 6.39
N LEU A 32 3.34 1.21 5.61
CA LEU A 32 2.55 0.06 6.05
C LEU A 32 3.44 -0.92 6.81
N LEU A 33 2.90 -1.52 7.87
CA LEU A 33 3.53 -2.65 8.55
C LEU A 33 3.43 -3.91 7.67
N PRO A 34 4.30 -4.92 7.87
CA PRO A 34 4.24 -6.17 7.11
C PRO A 34 2.87 -6.85 7.09
N HIS A 35 2.12 -6.81 8.19
CA HIS A 35 0.78 -7.41 8.28
C HIS A 35 -0.34 -6.55 7.65
N ASP A 36 -0.07 -5.27 7.38
CA ASP A 36 -1.03 -4.36 6.75
C ASP A 36 -0.95 -4.38 5.23
N LEU A 37 0.11 -4.94 4.65
CA LEU A 37 0.38 -4.93 3.20
C LEU A 37 -0.78 -5.47 2.35
N GLY A 38 -1.55 -6.42 2.88
CA GLY A 38 -2.71 -7.00 2.20
C GLY A 38 -3.82 -5.99 1.89
N MET A 39 -3.86 -4.83 2.56
CA MET A 39 -4.88 -3.81 2.29
C MET A 39 -4.76 -3.22 0.88
N LEU A 40 -3.56 -3.23 0.28
CA LEU A 40 -3.33 -2.69 -1.07
C LEU A 40 -4.10 -3.47 -2.14
N ASP A 41 -4.28 -4.78 -1.96
CA ASP A 41 -5.08 -5.61 -2.88
C ASP A 41 -6.60 -5.34 -2.77
N THR A 42 -7.04 -4.55 -1.78
CA THR A 42 -8.46 -4.19 -1.57
C THR A 42 -8.84 -2.82 -2.11
N ILE A 43 -7.88 -2.06 -2.67
CA ILE A 43 -8.10 -0.69 -3.13
C ILE A 43 -9.05 -0.64 -4.34
N ASP A 44 -8.85 -1.51 -5.32
CA ASP A 44 -9.68 -1.65 -6.52
C ASP A 44 -9.75 -3.12 -6.97
N VAL A 45 -10.95 -3.61 -7.30
CA VAL A 45 -11.18 -5.02 -7.67
C VAL A 45 -10.44 -5.44 -8.94
N ASN A 46 -10.18 -4.51 -9.86
CA ASN A 46 -9.53 -4.78 -11.15
C ASN A 46 -8.00 -4.75 -11.06
N PHE A 47 -7.46 -4.28 -9.94
CA PHE A 47 -6.03 -4.22 -9.68
C PHE A 47 -5.59 -5.33 -8.72
N THR A 48 -4.36 -5.78 -8.86
CA THR A 48 -3.64 -6.49 -7.81
C THR A 48 -2.39 -5.71 -7.46
N ALA A 49 -1.81 -6.01 -6.30
CA ALA A 49 -0.65 -5.32 -5.78
C ALA A 49 0.47 -6.31 -5.41
N THR A 50 1.69 -5.76 -5.38
CA THR A 50 2.80 -6.29 -4.59
C THR A 50 3.40 -5.14 -3.78
N SER A 51 3.92 -5.44 -2.61
CA SER A 51 4.47 -4.42 -1.74
C SER A 51 5.55 -4.95 -0.81
N LYS A 52 6.37 -4.03 -0.33
CA LYS A 52 7.41 -4.30 0.64
C LYS A 52 7.38 -3.22 1.71
N SER A 53 7.16 -3.65 2.96
CA SER A 53 7.42 -2.80 4.11
C SER A 53 8.93 -2.68 4.32
N ALA A 54 9.41 -1.47 4.66
CA ALA A 54 10.77 -1.27 5.11
C ALA A 54 10.94 -1.52 6.63
N VAL A 55 9.85 -1.89 7.31
CA VAL A 55 9.83 -2.20 8.74
C VAL A 55 10.07 -3.69 8.98
N ASP A 56 11.02 -3.99 9.87
CA ASP A 56 11.22 -5.33 10.42
C ASP A 56 10.55 -5.46 11.80
N THR A 57 9.47 -6.23 11.85
CA THR A 57 8.74 -6.51 13.10
C THR A 57 9.33 -7.70 13.89
N SER A 58 10.32 -8.41 13.35
CA SER A 58 10.96 -9.54 14.04
C SER A 58 11.99 -9.10 15.08
N ALA A 59 12.53 -7.88 14.93
CA ALA A 59 13.53 -7.29 15.83
C ALA A 59 12.96 -6.79 17.18
N GLY A 60 11.66 -6.98 17.44
CA GLY A 60 10.97 -6.58 18.68
C GLY A 60 9.97 -5.44 18.47
N ILE A 61 9.56 -4.78 19.57
CA ILE A 61 8.58 -3.69 19.53
C ILE A 61 9.18 -2.49 18.81
N LEU A 62 8.52 -2.07 17.72
CA LEU A 62 8.86 -0.83 17.04
C LEU A 62 8.64 0.38 17.94
N ARG A 63 9.68 1.21 18.06
CA ARG A 63 9.57 2.54 18.65
C ARG A 63 9.41 3.58 17.53
N GLY A 64 8.30 4.32 17.56
CA GLY A 64 8.03 5.38 16.60
C GLY A 64 7.14 4.93 15.43
N ARG A 65 7.19 5.67 14.31
CA ARG A 65 6.40 5.36 13.12
C ARG A 65 7.11 4.33 12.24
N PRO A 66 6.36 3.48 11.53
CA PRO A 66 6.88 2.77 10.36
C PRO A 66 7.59 3.73 9.43
N TYR A 67 8.79 3.36 8.97
CA TYR A 67 9.56 4.15 8.03
C TYR A 67 9.44 3.54 6.63
N GLY A 68 9.17 4.39 5.63
CA GLY A 68 9.24 4.04 4.21
C GLY A 68 8.27 2.96 3.74
N GLY A 69 8.68 2.21 2.72
CA GLY A 69 7.88 1.17 2.08
C GLY A 69 7.44 1.55 0.67
N VAL A 70 7.28 0.54 -0.18
CA VAL A 70 6.94 0.70 -1.60
C VAL A 70 5.85 -0.29 -2.00
N ALA A 71 5.06 0.07 -3.01
CA ALA A 71 4.08 -0.82 -3.62
C ALA A 71 3.94 -0.56 -5.11
N ILE A 72 3.57 -1.60 -5.85
CA ILE A 72 3.15 -1.49 -7.25
C ILE A 72 1.77 -2.13 -7.36
N LEU A 73 0.85 -1.42 -7.99
CA LEU A 73 -0.48 -1.91 -8.36
C LEU A 73 -0.57 -1.99 -9.88
N TRP A 74 -1.19 -3.03 -10.41
CA TRP A 74 -1.42 -3.16 -11.85
C TRP A 74 -2.76 -3.83 -12.19
N ARG A 75 -3.27 -3.55 -13.39
CA ARG A 75 -4.51 -4.16 -13.91
C ARG A 75 -4.34 -5.66 -14.15
N LYS A 76 -5.20 -6.46 -13.52
CA LYS A 76 -5.22 -7.92 -13.63
C LYS A 76 -5.46 -8.43 -15.06
N ASN A 77 -6.30 -7.73 -15.82
CA ASN A 77 -6.65 -8.15 -17.18
C ASN A 77 -5.55 -7.87 -18.21
N LEU A 78 -4.65 -6.93 -17.94
CA LEU A 78 -3.52 -6.61 -18.81
C LEU A 78 -2.25 -7.37 -18.41
N PHE A 79 -2.04 -7.57 -17.10
CA PHE A 79 -0.86 -8.25 -16.56
C PHE A 79 -1.28 -9.31 -15.51
N PRO A 80 -1.46 -10.57 -15.93
CA PRO A 80 -1.73 -11.68 -15.02
C PRO A 80 -0.58 -11.83 -14.01
N LYS A 81 -0.92 -12.12 -12.75
CA LYS A 81 0.05 -12.30 -11.66
C LYS A 81 0.64 -13.70 -11.66
#